data_AF-A0A2E2VZW0-F1
#
_entry.id   AF-A0A2E2VZW0-F1
#
_cell.length_a   1.000
_cell.length_b   1.000
_cell.length_c   1.000
_cell.angle_alpha   90.00
_cell.angle_beta   90.00
_cell.angle_gamma   90.00
#
_symmetry.space_group_name_H-M   'P 1'
#
loop_
_entity.id
_entity.type
_entity.pdbx_description
1 polymer ?
#
loop_
_entity_poly.entity_id
_entity_poly.type
_entity_poly.pdbx_seq_one_letter_code
_entity_poly.pdbx_strand_id
1 'polypeptide(L)' 'MELVLDITLLLLLVVTALAIARQRDLFACVMLAGIYGLLSASFFVSMDAVDVAFTEAAVGAG' A
#
# COMPACT_ATOMS: atom_id res chain seq x y z
N MET A 1 -1.05 10.41 18.01
CA MET A 1 -0.21 10.63 16.82
C MET A 1 -0.46 9.53 15.80
N GLU A 2 -0.53 8.27 16.25
CA GLU A 2 -0.97 7.09 15.47
C GLU A 2 -2.21 7.31 14.60
N LEU A 3 -3.32 7.81 15.17
CA LEU A 3 -4.57 7.98 14.39
C LEU A 3 -4.42 8.82 13.12
N VAL A 4 -3.63 9.89 13.17
CA VAL A 4 -3.41 10.76 12.00
C VAL A 4 -2.59 10.03 10.95
N LEU A 5 -1.60 9.25 11.38
CA LEU A 5 -0.76 8.43 10.51
C LEU A 5 -1.60 7.32 9.85
N ASP A 6 -2.40 6.59 10.63
CA ASP A 6 -3.28 5.53 10.13
C ASP A 6 -4.28 6.04 9.09
N ILE A 7 -4.95 7.17 9.39
CA ILE A 7 -5.88 7.80 8.45
C ILE A 7 -5.15 8.24 7.18
N THR A 8 -3.94 8.77 7.30
CA THR A 8 -3.15 9.20 6.14
C THR A 8 -2.76 8.01 5.25
N LEU A 9 -2.31 6.91 5.85
CA LEU A 9 -1.97 5.69 5.11
C LEU A 9 -3.19 5.08 4.42
N LEU A 10 -4.33 5.00 5.11
CA LEU A 10 -5.59 4.52 4.52
C LEU A 10 -6.04 5.41 3.35
N LEU A 11 -5.90 6.72 3.47
CA LEU A 11 -6.25 7.66 2.39
C LEU A 11 -5.35 7.45 1.17
N LEU A 12 -4.05 7.28 1.38
CA LEU A 12 -3.10 6.97 0.30
C LEU A 12 -3.41 5.63 -0.37
N LEU A 13 -3.79 4.60 0.40
CA LEU A 13 -4.23 3.30 -0.14
C LEU A 13 -5.47 3.46 -1.02
N VAL A 14 -6.48 4.22 -0.59
CA VAL A 14 -7.68 4.49 -1.40
C VAL A 14 -7.34 5.24 -2.68
N VAL A 15 -6.50 6.26 -2.60
CA VAL A 15 -6.09 7.06 -3.78
C VAL A 15 -5.32 6.22 -4.78
N THR A 16 -4.36 5.41 -4.32
CA THR A 16 -3.58 4.53 -5.18
C THR A 16 -4.44 3.42 -5.80
N ALA A 17 -5.37 2.83 -5.05
CA ALA A 17 -6.33 1.85 -5.58
C ALA A 17 -7.21 2.46 -6.69
N LEU A 18 -7.71 3.68 -6.49
CA LEU A 18 -8.47 4.40 -7.53
C LEU A 18 -7.60 4.71 -8.76
N ALA A 19 -6.33 5.08 -8.56
CA ALA A 19 -5.40 5.32 -9.65
C ALA A 19 -5.16 4.04 -10.47
N ILE A 20 -4.93 2.90 -9.80
CA ILE A 20 -4.80 1.57 -10.42
C ILE A 20 -6.05 1.24 -11.25
N ALA A 21 -7.25 1.38 -10.66
CA ALA A 21 -8.51 1.05 -11.31
C ALA A 21 -8.81 1.90 -12.57
N ARG A 22 -8.24 3.10 -12.65
CA ARG A 22 -8.40 3.99 -13.83
C ARG A 22 -7.24 3.88 -14.81
N GLN A 23 -6.17 3.17 -14.48
CA GLN A 23 -4.98 3.16 -15.30
C GLN A 23 -5.13 2.19 -16.48
N ARG A 24 -4.76 2.66 -17.68
CA ARG A 24 -4.83 1.86 -18.92
C ARG A 24 -3.49 1.24 -19.30
N ASP A 25 -2.41 1.89 -18.92
CA ASP A 25 -1.06 1.39 -19.15
C ASP A 25 -0.72 0.32 -18.11
N LEU A 26 -0.46 -0.91 -18.57
CA LEU A 26 -0.21 -2.06 -17.70
C LEU A 26 1.10 -1.92 -16.91
N PHE A 27 2.12 -1.29 -17.49
CA PHE A 27 3.39 -1.08 -16.80
C PHE A 27 3.22 -0.09 -15.64
N ALA A 28 2.56 1.04 -15.87
CA ALA A 28 2.21 1.99 -14.82
C ALA A 28 1.25 1.37 -13.78
N CYS A 29 0.34 0.50 -14.20
CA CYS A 29 -0.56 -0.24 -13.30
C CYS A 29 0.24 -1.13 -12.32
N VAL A 30 1.22 -1.88 -12.83
CA VAL A 30 2.12 -2.71 -12.00
C VAL A 30 2.98 -1.85 -11.06
N MET A 31 3.53 -0.73 -11.54
CA MET A 31 4.28 0.19 -10.67
C MET A 31 3.40 0.74 -9.53
N LEU A 32 2.15 1.12 -9.82
CA LEU A 32 1.20 1.57 -8.80
C LEU A 32 0.79 0.46 -7.84
N ALA A 33 0.65 -0.78 -8.31
CA ALA A 33 0.37 -1.94 -7.46
C ALA A 33 1.51 -2.21 -6.47
N GLY A 34 2.77 -2.04 -6.88
CA GLY A 34 3.92 -2.12 -5.97
C GLY A 34 3.91 -1.03 -4.89
N ILE A 35 3.53 0.20 -5.26
CA ILE A 35 3.34 1.30 -4.29
C ILE A 35 2.21 0.98 -3.31
N TYR A 36 1.09 0.44 -3.80
CA TYR A 36 -0.02 -0.01 -2.94
C TYR A 36 0.44 -1.07 -1.93
N GLY A 37 1.25 -2.05 -2.37
CA GLY A 37 1.86 -3.06 -1.49
C GLY A 37 2.74 -2.45 -0.40
N LEU A 38 3.60 -1.48 -0.75
CA LEU A 38 4.44 -0.77 0.22
C LEU A 38 3.62 0.01 1.27
N LEU A 39 2.56 0.69 0.83
CA LEU A 39 1.66 1.43 1.73
C LEU A 39 0.91 0.47 2.66
N SER A 40 0.48 -0.68 2.14
CA SER A 40 -0.18 -1.74 2.91
C SER A 40 0.74 -2.30 3.99
N ALA A 41 2.00 -2.63 3.64
CA ALA A 41 3.01 -3.07 4.59
C ALA A 41 3.28 -2.02 5.67
N SER A 42 3.38 -0.75 5.29
CA SER A 42 3.57 0.37 6.25
C SER A 42 2.40 0.49 7.23
N PHE A 43 1.18 0.26 6.75
CA PHE A 43 -0.02 0.25 7.61
C PHE A 43 -0.02 -0.95 8.57
N PHE A 44 0.40 -2.14 8.13
CA PHE A 44 0.54 -3.29 9.02
C PHE A 44 1.60 -3.09 10.10
N VAL A 45 2.70 -2.38 9.81
CA VAL A 45 3.67 -1.97 10.85
C VAL A 45 3.01 -1.06 11.88
N SER A 46 2.19 -0.09 11.46
CA SER A 46 1.45 0.81 12.38
C SER A 46 0.49 0.06 13.31
N MET A 47 -0.05 -1.08 12.85
CA MET A 47 -0.93 -1.94 13.64
C MET A 47 -0.18 -2.99 14.49
N ASP A 48 1.14 -2.86 14.68
CA ASP A 48 1.99 -3.84 15.37
C ASP A 48 1.94 -5.27 14.75
N ALA A 49 1.54 -5.38 13.48
CA ALA A 49 1.43 -6.64 12.73
C ALA A 49 2.65 -6.86 11.82
N VAL A 50 3.85 -6.89 12.41
CA VAL A 50 5.12 -6.90 11.67
C VAL A 50 5.32 -8.15 10.80
N ASP A 51 4.83 -9.31 11.23
CA ASP A 51 4.94 -10.55 10.45
C ASP A 51 4.19 -10.45 9.13
N VAL A 52 2.98 -9.86 9.15
CA VAL A 52 2.16 -9.61 7.96
C VAL A 52 2.78 -8.50 7.11
N ALA A 53 3.32 -7.46 7.74
CA ALA A 53 4.00 -6.37 7.04
C ALA A 53 5.19 -6.87 6.21
N PHE A 54 6.01 -7.76 6.75
CA PHE A 54 7.14 -8.33 6.02
C PHE A 54 6.70 -9.21 4.84
N THR A 55 5.65 -10.02 5.03
CA THR A 55 5.14 -10.85 3.93
C THR A 55 4.54 -10.00 2.82
N GLU A 56 3.82 -8.94 3.17
CA GLU A 56 3.21 -8.03 2.19
C GLU A 56 4.25 -7.18 1.46
N ALA A 57 5.31 -6.74 2.14
CA ALA A 57 6.42 -6.06 1.49
C ALA A 57 7.18 -6.97 0.52
N ALA A 58 7.39 -8.24 0.89
CA ALA A 58 8.08 -9.21 0.03
C ALA A 58 7.23 -9.62 -1.19
N VAL A 59 5.93 -9.83 -0.99
CA VAL A 59 4.99 -10.22 -2.07
C VAL A 59 4.67 -9.03 -2.97
N GLY A 60 4.46 -7.84 -2.41
CA GLY A 60 4.09 -6.64 -3.16
C GLY A 60 5.26 -5.99 -3.92
N ALA A 61 6.51 -6.28 -3.55
CA ALA A 61 7.70 -5.82 -4.28
C ALA A 61 8.16 -6.78 -5.40
N GLY A 62 7.61 -8.00 -5.43
CA GLY A 62 7.95 -9.07 -6.38
C GLY A 62 7.18 -9.03 -7.69
#